data_AF-A0A1H2UNG0-F1
#
_entry.id   AF-A0A1H2UNG0-F1
#
_cell.length_a   1.000
_cell.length_b   1.000
_cell.length_c   1.000
_cell.angle_alpha   90.00
_cell.angle_beta   90.00
_cell.angle_gamma   90.00
#
_symmetry.space_group_name_H-M   'P 1'
#
loop_
_entity.id
_entity.type
_entity.pdbx_description
1 polymer ?
#
loop_
_entity_poly.entity_id
_entity_poly.type
_entity_poly.pdbx_seq_one_letter_code
_entity_poly.pdbx_strand_id
1 'polypeptide(L)'
;MYTIKQLRRKKNISQTELGEQIGVSLRTIQLYERKDANIPIKNLTKIAEFFGLTIAELYMREVNDMGEAYTKRQPFTKHNSVFYPLDQGKHLVMAPLVLVEHQEKYIQNVKEDKISNPFQAGFVIDFLADNPHRIFEVSGDSMNDGKIDAIPNGTFVLGLEIKKESFVRSNETSWNLPYVIVTANRVICKCLTGYNKKKKTLTCHNLNTSPEYQDFELPLEEVLQVFKLVKKQI
;
A
#
# COMPACT_ATOMS: atom_id res chain seq x y z
N MET A 1 11.18 5.08 26.44
CA MET A 1 11.00 4.32 25.21
C MET A 1 12.31 3.64 24.81
N TYR A 2 12.40 2.33 25.04
CA TYR A 2 13.56 1.48 24.74
C TYR A 2 13.93 1.49 23.24
N THR A 3 12.93 1.63 22.38
CA THR A 3 13.06 1.73 20.91
C THR A 3 13.97 2.88 20.47
N ILE A 4 13.91 4.05 21.13
CA ILE A 4 14.74 5.22 20.79
C ILE A 4 16.22 4.88 20.95
N LYS A 5 16.56 4.19 22.06
CA LYS A 5 17.92 3.77 22.37
C LYS A 5 18.46 2.80 21.32
N GLN A 6 17.63 1.86 20.86
CA GLN A 6 18.03 0.92 19.81
C GLN A 6 18.26 1.61 18.47
N LEU A 7 17.33 2.48 18.05
CA LEU A 7 17.45 3.21 16.78
C LEU A 7 18.70 4.08 16.74
N ARG A 8 18.97 4.76 17.85
CA ARG A 8 20.17 5.57 18.03
C ARG A 8 21.45 4.72 17.89
N ARG A 9 21.51 3.57 18.56
CA ARG A 9 22.65 2.65 18.47
C ARG A 9 22.82 2.08 17.06
N LYS A 10 21.73 1.77 16.35
CA LYS A 10 21.78 1.28 14.96
C LYS A 10 22.31 2.33 13.98
N LYS A 11 22.06 3.62 14.25
CA LYS A 11 22.65 4.76 13.51
C LYS A 11 24.08 5.11 13.97
N ASN A 12 24.65 4.42 14.96
CA ASN A 12 25.97 4.68 15.54
C ASN A 12 26.17 6.13 16.06
N ILE A 13 25.13 6.73 16.65
CA ILE A 13 25.23 8.07 17.26
C ILE A 13 25.10 8.01 18.80
N SER A 14 25.70 8.98 19.46
CA SER A 14 25.63 9.21 20.91
C SER A 14 24.32 9.88 21.32
N GLN A 15 24.00 9.83 22.62
CA GLN A 15 22.82 10.51 23.16
C GLN A 15 22.91 12.03 23.02
N THR A 16 24.12 12.58 23.07
CA THR A 16 24.39 14.01 22.86
C THR A 16 24.06 14.40 21.43
N GLU A 17 24.58 13.66 20.45
CA GLU A 17 24.31 13.91 19.02
C GLU A 17 22.81 13.79 18.71
N LEU A 18 22.11 12.78 19.25
CA LEU A 18 20.66 12.69 19.06
C LEU A 18 19.94 13.90 19.67
N GLY A 19 20.38 14.38 20.84
CA GLY A 19 19.84 15.57 21.48
C GLY A 19 20.00 16.81 20.62
N GLU A 20 21.18 17.01 20.05
CA GLU A 20 21.47 18.11 19.12
C GLU A 20 20.58 18.07 17.88
N GLN A 21 20.42 16.88 17.27
CA GLN A 21 19.62 16.70 16.04
C GLN A 21 18.13 17.03 16.24
N ILE A 22 17.55 16.66 17.39
CA ILE A 22 16.14 16.95 17.68
C ILE A 22 15.92 18.25 18.49
N GLY A 23 17.02 18.92 18.87
CA GLY A 23 17.00 20.17 19.63
C GLY A 23 16.55 20.03 21.09
N VAL A 24 17.09 19.04 21.81
CA VAL A 24 16.86 18.84 23.25
C VAL A 24 18.17 18.50 23.99
N SER A 25 18.18 18.64 25.32
CA SER A 25 19.37 18.34 26.12
C SER A 25 19.70 16.84 26.16
N LEU A 26 20.98 16.49 26.41
CA LEU A 26 21.41 15.12 26.73
C LEU A 26 20.55 14.49 27.83
N ARG A 27 20.25 15.24 28.89
CA ARG A 27 19.41 14.77 30.01
C ARG A 27 18.00 14.42 29.57
N THR A 28 17.46 15.15 28.59
CA THR A 28 16.16 14.88 27.98
C THR A 28 16.18 13.57 27.19
N ILE A 29 17.23 13.31 26.40
CA ILE A 29 17.38 12.03 25.69
C ILE A 29 17.51 10.86 26.68
N GLN A 30 18.29 11.02 27.74
CA GLN A 30 18.41 10.00 28.78
C GLN A 30 17.07 9.70 29.46
N LEU A 31 16.22 10.71 29.67
CA LEU A 31 14.86 10.52 30.16
C LEU A 31 14.01 9.75 29.15
N TYR A 32 14.05 10.15 27.87
CA TYR A 32 13.26 9.52 26.80
C TYR A 32 13.63 8.07 26.54
N GLU A 33 14.89 7.67 26.75
CA GLU A 33 15.35 6.29 26.57
C GLU A 33 14.98 5.35 27.75
N ARG A 34 14.40 5.85 28.85
CA ARG A 34 13.94 5.01 29.98
C ARG A 34 12.63 4.31 29.66
N LYS A 35 12.38 3.12 30.21
CA LYS A 35 11.06 2.48 30.09
C LYS A 35 9.95 3.42 30.60
N ASP A 36 8.79 3.38 29.94
CA ASP A 36 7.59 4.16 30.29
C ASP A 36 7.77 5.69 30.34
N ALA A 37 8.81 6.21 29.67
CA ALA A 37 9.02 7.64 29.57
C ALA A 37 7.84 8.32 28.87
N ASN A 38 7.23 9.30 29.55
CA ASN A 38 6.24 10.17 28.93
C ASN A 38 6.96 11.24 28.08
N ILE A 39 6.85 11.12 26.75
CA ILE A 39 7.52 12.01 25.79
C ILE A 39 6.47 12.94 25.19
N PRO A 40 6.64 14.28 25.27
CA PRO A 40 5.74 15.23 24.63
C PRO A 40 5.62 14.96 23.13
N ILE A 41 4.40 15.04 22.58
CA ILE A 41 4.11 14.71 21.17
C ILE A 41 5.02 15.45 20.19
N LYS A 42 5.30 16.74 20.45
CA LYS A 42 6.22 17.57 19.65
C LYS A 42 7.61 16.95 19.52
N ASN A 43 8.12 16.34 20.59
CA ASN A 43 9.44 15.71 20.59
C ASN A 43 9.38 14.30 20.00
N LEU A 44 8.28 13.57 20.19
CA LEU A 44 8.04 12.31 19.48
C LEU A 44 8.03 12.51 17.96
N THR A 45 7.37 13.55 17.45
CA THR A 45 7.35 13.88 16.01
C THR A 45 8.76 14.07 15.47
N LYS A 46 9.59 14.89 16.14
CA LYS A 46 10.98 15.12 15.72
C LYS A 46 11.83 13.85 15.74
N ILE A 47 11.64 13.00 16.76
CA ILE A 47 12.32 11.71 16.86
C ILE A 47 11.89 10.80 15.69
N ALA A 48 10.60 10.77 15.39
CA ALA A 48 10.04 9.98 14.29
C ALA A 48 10.62 10.44 12.94
N GLU A 49 10.57 11.75 12.67
CA GLU A 49 11.17 12.38 11.47
C GLU A 49 12.67 12.07 11.35
N PHE A 50 13.42 12.22 12.44
CA PHE A 50 14.87 11.94 12.45
C PHE A 50 15.19 10.48 12.07
N PHE A 51 14.34 9.54 12.46
CA PHE A 51 14.50 8.12 12.14
C PHE A 51 13.77 7.69 10.86
N GLY A 52 13.07 8.60 10.19
CA GLY A 52 12.27 8.29 8.99
C GLY A 52 11.08 7.38 9.29
N LEU A 53 10.46 7.55 10.45
CA LEU A 53 9.34 6.77 10.95
C LEU A 53 8.15 7.69 11.25
N THR A 54 6.97 7.09 11.33
CA THR A 54 5.78 7.68 11.94
C THR A 54 5.80 7.45 13.46
N ILE A 55 5.02 8.25 14.20
CA ILE A 55 4.84 8.04 15.65
C ILE A 55 4.22 6.67 15.92
N ALA A 56 3.29 6.22 15.07
CA ALA A 56 2.69 4.90 15.18
C ALA A 56 3.74 3.77 15.09
N GLU A 57 4.67 3.85 14.13
CA GLU A 57 5.76 2.87 13.99
C GLU A 57 6.71 2.86 15.18
N LEU A 58 6.98 4.03 15.78
CA LEU A 58 7.76 4.12 17.01
C LEU A 58 7.09 3.36 18.17
N TYR A 59 5.78 3.50 18.33
CA TYR A 59 5.03 2.77 19.38
C TYR A 59 4.88 1.28 19.07
N MET A 60 4.62 0.90 17.81
CA MET A 60 4.54 -0.52 17.43
C MET A 60 5.85 -1.26 17.75
N ARG A 61 7.00 -0.61 17.52
CA ARG A 61 8.31 -1.18 17.88
C ARG A 61 8.51 -1.31 19.39
N GLU A 62 8.03 -0.34 20.18
CA GLU A 62 8.11 -0.40 21.64
C GLU A 62 7.28 -1.56 22.21
N VAL A 63 6.08 -1.77 21.67
CA VAL A 63 5.20 -2.88 22.07
C VAL A 63 5.81 -4.23 21.69
N ASN A 64 6.43 -4.33 20.51
CA ASN A 64 7.07 -5.57 20.04
C ASN A 64 8.29 -5.98 20.88
N ASP A 65 8.98 -5.04 21.54
CA ASP A 65 10.11 -5.33 22.45
C ASP A 65 9.66 -5.67 23.88
N MET A 66 8.41 -5.39 24.26
CA MET A 66 7.85 -5.70 25.58
C MET A 66 7.13 -7.05 25.66
N GLY A 67 6.81 -7.69 24.52
CA GLY A 67 6.19 -9.00 24.46
C GLY A 67 7.16 -10.08 24.00
N GLU A 68 7.31 -11.14 24.79
CA GLU A 68 7.96 -12.37 24.34
C GLU A 68 7.34 -12.84 23.00
N ALA A 69 8.20 -12.98 21.99
CA ALA A 69 8.09 -13.84 20.82
C ALA A 69 6.68 -14.17 20.27
N TYR A 70 6.07 -13.24 19.53
CA TYR A 70 5.05 -13.56 18.52
C TYR A 70 5.44 -13.04 17.13
N THR A 71 6.67 -13.36 16.73
CA THR A 71 7.11 -13.79 15.38
C THR A 71 8.63 -13.67 15.34
N LYS A 72 9.35 -14.77 15.07
CA LYS A 72 10.81 -14.74 14.82
C LYS A 72 11.20 -13.90 13.58
N ARG A 73 10.24 -13.26 12.90
CA ARG A 73 10.42 -12.59 11.62
C ARG A 73 10.13 -11.10 11.83
N GLN A 74 11.16 -10.27 11.69
CA GLN A 74 11.02 -8.82 11.80
C GLN A 74 10.19 -8.28 10.63
N PRO A 75 9.45 -7.16 10.82
CA PRO A 75 8.82 -6.45 9.73
C PRO A 75 9.84 -6.06 8.67
N PHE A 76 9.45 -6.12 7.41
CA PHE A 76 10.31 -5.79 6.28
C PHE A 76 9.58 -4.91 5.27
N THR A 77 10.32 -4.06 4.57
CA THR A 77 9.78 -3.12 3.60
C THR A 77 10.13 -3.56 2.18
N LYS A 78 9.16 -3.50 1.28
CA LYS A 78 9.34 -3.80 -0.14
C LYS A 78 8.38 -2.97 -0.98
N HIS A 79 8.89 -2.31 -2.03
CA HIS A 79 8.11 -1.44 -2.92
C HIS A 79 7.18 -0.48 -2.16
N ASN A 80 7.72 0.22 -1.16
CA ASN A 80 6.99 1.17 -0.30
C ASN A 80 5.81 0.56 0.49
N SER A 81 5.76 -0.76 0.59
CA SER A 81 4.84 -1.48 1.47
C SER A 81 5.60 -2.11 2.62
N VAL A 82 5.04 -2.06 3.82
CA VAL A 82 5.62 -2.68 5.03
C VAL A 82 4.86 -3.95 5.34
N PHE A 83 5.58 -5.06 5.49
CA PHE A 83 5.02 -6.37 5.78
C PHE A 83 5.34 -6.73 7.21
N TYR A 84 4.30 -6.99 7.99
CA TYR A 84 4.38 -7.49 9.36
C TYR A 84 4.05 -8.98 9.33
N PRO A 85 5.04 -9.87 9.52
CA PRO A 85 4.78 -11.30 9.62
C PRO A 85 3.81 -11.60 10.75
N LEU A 86 2.87 -12.48 10.50
CA LEU A 86 1.94 -13.04 11.47
C LEU A 86 2.16 -14.56 11.55
N ASP A 87 1.45 -15.22 12.46
CA ASP A 87 1.48 -16.68 12.55
C ASP A 87 0.83 -17.35 11.31
N GLN A 88 1.17 -18.63 11.12
CA GLN A 88 0.62 -19.49 10.06
C GLN A 88 0.84 -18.96 8.62
N GLY A 89 1.95 -18.25 8.39
CA GLY A 89 2.32 -17.77 7.04
C GLY A 89 1.56 -16.54 6.58
N LYS A 90 0.72 -15.94 7.43
CA LYS A 90 0.02 -14.71 7.14
C LYS A 90 0.92 -13.49 7.35
N HIS A 91 0.57 -12.39 6.70
CA HIS A 91 1.25 -11.11 6.81
C HIS A 91 0.21 -9.98 6.83
N LEU A 92 0.38 -9.00 7.70
CA LEU A 92 -0.28 -7.70 7.55
C LEU A 92 0.59 -6.85 6.62
N VAL A 93 0.07 -6.50 5.45
CA VAL A 93 0.72 -5.59 4.49
C VAL A 93 0.12 -4.19 4.63
N MET A 94 0.96 -3.22 4.99
CA MET A 94 0.66 -1.80 4.93
C MET A 94 1.11 -1.26 3.58
N ALA A 95 0.18 -1.00 2.67
CA ALA A 95 0.47 -0.56 1.30
C ALA A 95 -0.06 0.86 1.02
N PRO A 96 0.53 1.61 0.06
CA PRO A 96 0.04 2.93 -0.33
C PRO A 96 -1.42 2.89 -0.78
N LEU A 97 -2.24 3.82 -0.28
CA LEU A 97 -3.68 3.91 -0.52
C LEU A 97 -4.04 5.09 -1.42
N VAL A 98 -4.79 4.84 -2.50
CA VAL A 98 -5.32 5.88 -3.38
C VAL A 98 -6.83 5.99 -3.16
N LEU A 99 -7.23 7.04 -2.44
CA LEU A 99 -8.64 7.41 -2.24
C LEU A 99 -9.25 8.00 -3.51
N VAL A 100 -10.57 7.91 -3.66
CA VAL A 100 -11.29 8.39 -4.86
C VAL A 100 -10.98 9.87 -5.14
N GLU A 101 -11.01 10.71 -4.12
CA GLU A 101 -10.73 12.16 -4.21
C GLU A 101 -9.29 12.49 -4.63
N HIS A 102 -8.37 11.51 -4.57
CA HIS A 102 -6.96 11.69 -4.90
C HIS A 102 -6.53 10.96 -6.19
N GLN A 103 -7.45 10.29 -6.89
CA GLN A 103 -7.13 9.53 -8.10
C GLN A 103 -6.58 10.40 -9.24
N GLU A 104 -7.13 11.60 -9.46
CA GLU A 104 -6.63 12.52 -10.51
C GLU A 104 -5.18 12.94 -10.24
N LYS A 105 -4.89 13.34 -8.99
CA LYS A 105 -3.53 13.68 -8.56
C LYS A 105 -2.59 12.49 -8.68
N TYR A 106 -3.07 11.29 -8.35
CA TYR A 106 -2.30 10.06 -8.50
C TYR A 106 -1.92 9.80 -9.97
N ILE A 107 -2.86 9.95 -10.91
CA ILE A 107 -2.60 9.79 -12.35
C ILE A 107 -1.54 10.81 -12.80
N GLN A 108 -1.64 12.06 -12.38
CA GLN A 108 -0.64 13.08 -12.72
C GLN A 108 0.74 12.73 -12.19
N ASN A 109 0.83 12.26 -10.94
CA ASN A 109 2.08 11.80 -10.33
C ASN A 109 2.69 10.62 -11.09
N VAL A 110 1.88 9.68 -11.58
CA VAL A 110 2.36 8.55 -12.41
C VAL A 110 2.91 9.05 -13.75
N LYS A 111 2.27 10.02 -14.40
CA LYS A 111 2.77 10.61 -15.66
C LYS A 111 4.09 11.35 -15.49
N GLU A 112 4.28 12.01 -14.35
CA GLU A 112 5.50 12.79 -14.05
C GLU A 112 6.62 11.98 -13.37
N ASP A 113 6.41 10.67 -13.14
CA ASP A 113 7.31 9.82 -12.36
C ASP A 113 7.61 10.35 -10.94
N LYS A 114 6.62 11.01 -10.33
CA LYS A 114 6.68 11.59 -8.98
C LYS A 114 5.70 10.91 -8.04
N ILE A 115 5.89 9.60 -7.82
CA ILE A 115 4.97 8.83 -6.99
C ILE A 115 5.19 9.20 -5.52
N SER A 116 4.39 10.14 -5.02
CA SER A 116 4.22 10.43 -3.59
C SER A 116 2.79 10.10 -3.19
N ASN A 117 2.65 9.25 -2.17
CA ASN A 117 1.35 8.91 -1.60
C ASN A 117 1.48 8.88 -0.06
N PRO A 118 0.88 9.84 0.65
CA PRO A 118 0.99 9.91 2.10
C PRO A 118 0.09 8.90 2.82
N PHE A 119 -0.90 8.33 2.13
CA PHE A 119 -1.87 7.43 2.74
C PHE A 119 -1.42 5.99 2.62
N GLN A 120 -1.61 5.23 3.69
CA GLN A 120 -1.40 3.78 3.72
C GLN A 120 -2.59 3.12 4.41
N ALA A 121 -2.91 1.90 4.00
CA ALA A 121 -3.89 1.05 4.65
C ALA A 121 -3.38 -0.40 4.74
N GLY A 122 -3.99 -1.17 5.64
CA GLY A 122 -3.57 -2.53 5.98
C GLY A 122 -4.47 -3.60 5.38
N PHE A 123 -3.89 -4.64 4.81
CA PHE A 123 -4.57 -5.89 4.46
C PHE A 123 -3.86 -7.08 5.09
N VAL A 124 -4.61 -8.07 5.57
CA VAL A 124 -4.02 -9.37 5.95
C VAL A 124 -3.98 -10.27 4.72
N ILE A 125 -2.80 -10.76 4.32
CA ILE A 125 -2.60 -11.68 3.19
C ILE A 125 -1.93 -12.97 3.67
N ASP A 126 -2.11 -14.06 2.93
CA ASP A 126 -1.52 -15.38 3.19
C ASP A 126 -0.49 -15.81 2.13
N PHE A 127 -0.09 -14.86 1.28
CA PHE A 127 0.96 -15.02 0.28
C PHE A 127 1.96 -13.86 0.37
N LEU A 128 3.13 -14.03 -0.24
CA LEU A 128 4.10 -12.95 -0.43
C LEU A 128 4.41 -12.83 -1.92
N ALA A 129 3.92 -11.77 -2.55
CA ALA A 129 4.26 -11.44 -3.93
C ALA A 129 5.46 -10.49 -3.97
N ASP A 130 6.28 -10.62 -5.01
CA ASP A 130 7.38 -9.69 -5.25
C ASP A 130 6.89 -8.34 -5.76
N ASN A 131 5.77 -8.33 -6.48
CA ASN A 131 5.21 -7.17 -7.14
C ASN A 131 4.84 -6.02 -6.18
N PRO A 132 4.94 -4.75 -6.62
CA PRO A 132 4.41 -3.62 -5.87
C PRO A 132 2.93 -3.81 -5.51
N HIS A 133 2.60 -3.53 -4.25
CA HIS A 133 1.24 -3.55 -3.76
C HIS A 133 0.68 -2.13 -3.76
N ARG A 134 -0.61 -1.99 -4.06
CA ARG A 134 -1.32 -0.72 -3.97
C ARG A 134 -2.77 -0.96 -3.58
N ILE A 135 -3.30 -0.09 -2.74
CA ILE A 135 -4.70 -0.12 -2.36
C ILE A 135 -5.41 1.01 -3.10
N PHE A 136 -6.59 0.71 -3.64
CA PHE A 136 -7.45 1.70 -4.26
C PHE A 136 -8.82 1.64 -3.61
N GLU A 137 -9.42 2.80 -3.37
CA GLU A 137 -10.85 2.90 -3.15
C GLU A 137 -11.57 2.87 -4.51
N VAL A 138 -12.55 1.98 -4.65
CA VAL A 138 -13.30 1.79 -5.90
C VAL A 138 -14.44 2.80 -5.99
N SER A 139 -14.56 3.46 -7.14
CA SER A 139 -15.67 4.36 -7.46
C SER A 139 -16.65 3.70 -8.44
N GLY A 140 -17.93 3.77 -8.11
CA GLY A 140 -19.06 3.26 -8.90
C GLY A 140 -19.31 1.75 -8.76
N ASP A 141 -20.50 1.31 -9.17
CA ASP A 141 -21.00 -0.05 -8.97
C ASP A 141 -20.87 -0.96 -10.21
N SER A 142 -20.02 -0.60 -11.17
CA SER A 142 -19.81 -1.39 -12.39
C SER A 142 -19.34 -2.84 -12.16
N MET A 143 -18.73 -3.10 -10.99
CA MET A 143 -18.26 -4.43 -10.59
C MET A 143 -19.14 -5.04 -9.49
N ASN A 144 -20.35 -4.50 -9.28
CA ASN A 144 -21.29 -4.93 -8.26
C ASN A 144 -22.47 -5.67 -8.89
N ASP A 145 -22.42 -7.00 -8.90
CA ASP A 145 -23.52 -7.87 -9.36
C ASP A 145 -24.32 -8.47 -8.19
N GLY A 146 -24.09 -7.99 -6.96
CA GLY A 146 -24.73 -8.48 -5.74
C GLY A 146 -24.25 -9.85 -5.25
N LYS A 147 -23.27 -10.48 -5.90
CA LYS A 147 -22.72 -11.78 -5.48
C LYS A 147 -21.53 -11.63 -4.54
N ILE A 148 -21.03 -12.77 -4.03
CA ILE A 148 -19.89 -12.81 -3.11
C ILE A 148 -18.63 -12.15 -3.68
N ASP A 149 -18.43 -12.23 -4.99
CA ASP A 149 -17.27 -11.67 -5.69
C ASP A 149 -17.46 -10.21 -6.12
N ALA A 150 -18.65 -9.64 -5.92
CA ALA A 150 -18.95 -8.23 -6.22
C ALA A 150 -17.98 -7.25 -5.54
N ILE A 151 -17.68 -6.16 -6.24
CA ILE A 151 -16.87 -5.06 -5.75
C ILE A 151 -17.74 -3.79 -5.80
N PRO A 152 -18.53 -3.53 -4.75
CA PRO A 152 -19.37 -2.33 -4.63
C PRO A 152 -18.58 -1.02 -4.62
N ASN A 153 -19.28 0.08 -4.90
CA ASN A 153 -18.75 1.43 -4.67
C ASN A 153 -18.25 1.61 -3.22
N GLY A 154 -17.10 2.28 -3.05
CA GLY A 154 -16.45 2.51 -1.75
C GLY A 154 -15.59 1.34 -1.25
N THR A 155 -15.58 0.20 -1.95
CA THR A 155 -14.74 -0.96 -1.58
C THR A 155 -13.26 -0.61 -1.67
N PHE A 156 -12.47 -0.96 -0.65
CA PHE A 156 -11.02 -0.90 -0.72
C PHE A 156 -10.48 -2.20 -1.30
N VAL A 157 -9.61 -2.09 -2.31
CA VAL A 157 -9.07 -3.26 -3.01
C VAL A 157 -7.55 -3.24 -3.01
N LEU A 158 -6.95 -4.36 -2.63
CA LEU A 158 -5.50 -4.58 -2.72
C LEU A 158 -5.18 -5.16 -4.10
N GLY A 159 -4.32 -4.46 -4.84
CA GLY A 159 -3.84 -4.86 -6.14
C GLY A 159 -2.32 -5.11 -6.18
N LEU A 160 -1.92 -6.11 -6.96
CA LEU A 160 -0.53 -6.39 -7.32
C LEU A 160 -0.21 -5.81 -8.70
N GLU A 161 0.78 -4.94 -8.78
CA GLU A 161 1.18 -4.35 -10.05
C GLU A 161 1.74 -5.41 -11.00
N ILE A 162 1.22 -5.45 -12.23
CA ILE A 162 1.74 -6.30 -13.29
C ILE A 162 2.12 -5.45 -14.50
N LYS A 163 3.03 -5.96 -15.33
CA LYS A 163 3.40 -5.31 -16.58
C LYS A 163 2.26 -5.47 -17.59
N LYS A 164 1.77 -4.37 -18.17
CA LYS A 164 0.67 -4.42 -19.16
C LYS A 164 1.03 -5.24 -20.41
N GLU A 165 2.31 -5.35 -20.73
CA GLU A 165 2.82 -6.18 -21.82
C GLU A 165 2.58 -7.68 -21.60
N SER A 166 2.31 -8.11 -20.35
CA SER A 166 1.97 -9.50 -20.03
C SER A 166 0.67 -9.94 -20.73
N PHE A 167 -0.29 -9.04 -20.94
CA PHE A 167 -1.55 -9.31 -21.64
C PHE A 167 -1.35 -9.63 -23.13
N VAL A 168 -0.27 -9.14 -23.74
CA VAL A 168 0.03 -9.38 -25.16
C VAL A 168 0.61 -10.78 -25.37
N ARG A 169 1.32 -11.31 -24.37
CA ARG A 169 2.07 -12.57 -24.47
C ARG A 169 1.22 -13.83 -24.27
N SER A 170 -0.09 -13.67 -24.05
CA SER A 170 -1.09 -14.73 -23.78
C SER A 170 -0.67 -15.73 -22.70
N ASN A 171 -1.06 -15.47 -21.45
CA ASN A 171 -1.33 -16.54 -20.50
C ASN A 171 -2.85 -16.61 -20.28
N GLU A 172 -3.44 -17.80 -20.26
CA GLU A 172 -4.88 -17.94 -20.00
C GLU A 172 -5.24 -17.50 -18.57
N THR A 173 -4.25 -17.45 -17.67
CA THR A 173 -4.39 -17.16 -16.23
C THR A 173 -4.56 -15.68 -15.87
N SER A 174 -4.53 -14.76 -16.83
CA SER A 174 -4.79 -13.32 -16.61
C SER A 174 -6.16 -12.85 -17.07
N TRP A 175 -7.00 -13.75 -17.61
CA TRP A 175 -8.34 -13.41 -18.06
C TRP A 175 -9.41 -13.80 -17.06
N ASN A 176 -10.57 -13.16 -17.15
CA ASN A 176 -11.73 -13.34 -16.27
C ASN A 176 -11.39 -13.03 -14.81
N LEU A 177 -10.50 -12.07 -14.59
CA LEU A 177 -10.08 -11.63 -13.27
C LEU A 177 -10.30 -10.11 -13.13
N PRO A 178 -10.58 -9.62 -11.91
CA PRO A 178 -10.71 -8.20 -11.64
C PRO A 178 -9.35 -7.50 -11.57
N TYR A 179 -9.28 -6.32 -12.17
CA TYR A 179 -8.11 -5.45 -12.17
C TYR A 179 -8.52 -4.03 -11.82
N VAL A 180 -7.61 -3.31 -11.15
CA VAL A 180 -7.60 -1.85 -11.16
C VAL A 180 -6.70 -1.40 -12.30
N ILE A 181 -7.21 -0.53 -13.15
CA ILE A 181 -6.52 -0.02 -14.34
C ILE A 181 -6.42 1.49 -14.18
N VAL A 182 -5.19 1.99 -14.16
CA VAL A 182 -4.88 3.41 -14.10
C VAL A 182 -4.65 3.84 -15.54
N THR A 183 -5.54 4.67 -16.07
CA THR A 183 -5.41 5.23 -17.43
C THR A 183 -4.87 6.65 -17.37
N ALA A 184 -4.62 7.24 -18.54
CA ALA A 184 -4.25 8.65 -18.63
C ALA A 184 -5.29 9.61 -18.02
N ASN A 185 -6.55 9.21 -17.86
CA ASN A 185 -7.64 10.12 -17.47
C ASN A 185 -8.45 9.64 -16.25
N ARG A 186 -8.43 8.35 -15.91
CA ARG A 186 -9.24 7.80 -14.81
C ARG A 186 -8.63 6.52 -14.24
N VAL A 187 -9.00 6.20 -13.01
CA VAL A 187 -8.79 4.88 -12.41
C VAL A 187 -10.09 4.11 -12.48
N ILE A 188 -10.06 2.88 -12.99
CA ILE A 188 -11.25 2.04 -13.14
C ILE A 188 -11.01 0.64 -12.58
N CYS A 189 -12.04 0.03 -12.00
CA CYS A 189 -12.05 -1.38 -11.67
C CYS A 189 -12.88 -2.14 -12.71
N LYS A 190 -12.30 -3.16 -13.36
CA LYS A 190 -12.94 -3.94 -14.44
C LYS A 190 -12.48 -5.39 -14.43
N CYS A 191 -13.31 -6.29 -14.96
CA CYS A 191 -12.87 -7.64 -15.31
C CYS A 191 -12.19 -7.59 -16.68
N LEU A 192 -10.96 -8.09 -16.81
CA LEU A 192 -10.30 -8.19 -18.12
C LEU A 192 -10.54 -9.56 -18.72
N THR A 193 -11.17 -9.61 -19.90
CA THR A 193 -11.61 -10.88 -20.54
C THR A 193 -10.81 -11.25 -21.77
N GLY A 194 -9.99 -10.34 -22.31
CA GLY A 194 -9.14 -10.63 -23.45
C GLY A 194 -8.31 -9.45 -23.94
N TYR A 195 -7.53 -9.71 -24.99
CA TYR A 195 -6.74 -8.70 -25.71
C TYR A 195 -6.90 -8.86 -27.22
N ASN A 196 -7.33 -7.78 -27.88
CA ASN A 196 -7.45 -7.72 -29.33
C ASN A 196 -6.13 -7.31 -29.97
N LYS A 197 -5.40 -8.27 -30.55
CA LYS A 197 -4.09 -8.03 -31.18
C LYS A 197 -4.12 -7.03 -32.33
N LYS A 198 -5.21 -6.98 -33.11
CA LYS A 198 -5.32 -6.07 -34.28
C LYS A 198 -5.47 -4.63 -33.84
N LYS A 199 -6.37 -4.38 -32.87
CA LYS A 199 -6.66 -3.05 -32.36
C LYS A 199 -5.73 -2.61 -31.23
N LYS A 200 -4.96 -3.54 -30.66
CA LYS A 200 -4.11 -3.36 -29.47
C LYS A 200 -4.91 -2.89 -28.25
N THR A 201 -6.12 -3.42 -28.07
CA THR A 201 -7.04 -3.06 -26.99
C THR A 201 -7.26 -4.22 -26.01
N LEU A 202 -7.43 -3.90 -24.73
CA LEU A 202 -7.94 -4.82 -23.70
C LEU A 202 -9.47 -4.83 -23.74
N THR A 203 -10.08 -5.99 -23.55
CA THR A 203 -11.54 -6.10 -23.38
C THR A 203 -11.88 -5.97 -21.90
N CYS A 204 -12.61 -4.90 -21.56
CA CYS A 204 -13.04 -4.58 -20.21
C CYS A 204 -14.52 -4.95 -20.04
N HIS A 205 -14.78 -5.88 -19.14
CA HIS A 205 -16.11 -6.37 -18.78
C HIS A 205 -16.57 -5.81 -17.44
N ASN A 206 -17.86 -5.47 -17.35
CA ASN A 206 -18.53 -5.07 -16.10
C ASN A 206 -19.32 -6.26 -15.55
N LEU A 207 -19.20 -6.54 -14.24
CA LEU A 207 -20.02 -7.58 -13.61
C LEU A 207 -21.48 -7.14 -13.45
N ASN A 208 -21.70 -5.84 -13.23
CA ASN A 208 -23.03 -5.28 -13.12
C ASN A 208 -23.70 -5.21 -14.50
N THR A 209 -24.85 -5.85 -14.64
CA THR A 209 -25.58 -5.99 -15.91
C THR A 209 -26.56 -4.85 -16.19
N SER A 210 -26.62 -3.82 -15.35
CA SER A 210 -27.48 -2.66 -15.61
C SER A 210 -27.07 -1.95 -16.92
N PRO A 211 -28.03 -1.39 -17.69
CA PRO A 211 -27.78 -0.87 -19.04
C PRO A 211 -26.69 0.21 -19.16
N GLU A 212 -26.42 0.95 -18.08
CA GLU A 212 -25.39 1.97 -17.99
C GLU A 212 -23.96 1.42 -17.95
N TYR A 213 -23.78 0.12 -17.65
CA TYR A 213 -22.48 -0.54 -17.56
C TYR A 213 -22.23 -1.44 -18.77
N GLN A 214 -21.83 -0.84 -19.88
CA GLN A 214 -21.51 -1.57 -21.10
C GLN A 214 -20.03 -1.95 -21.15
N ASP A 215 -19.76 -3.17 -21.63
CA ASP A 215 -18.42 -3.61 -21.95
C ASP A 215 -17.79 -2.72 -23.01
N PHE A 216 -16.48 -2.54 -22.92
CA PHE A 216 -15.75 -1.68 -23.85
C PHE A 216 -14.33 -2.20 -24.10
N GLU A 217 -13.75 -1.72 -25.19
CA GLU A 217 -12.34 -1.93 -25.50
C GLU A 217 -11.52 -0.74 -24.99
N LEU A 218 -10.40 -1.01 -24.32
CA LEU A 218 -9.48 -0.01 -23.79
C LEU A 218 -8.12 -0.10 -24.52
N PRO A 219 -7.66 0.96 -25.21
CA PRO A 219 -6.33 0.96 -25.84
C PRO A 219 -5.22 0.71 -24.82
N LEU A 220 -4.32 -0.23 -25.10
CA LEU A 220 -3.22 -0.58 -24.19
C LEU A 220 -2.23 0.59 -23.98
N GLU A 221 -2.18 1.53 -24.92
CA GLU A 221 -1.38 2.74 -24.83
C GLU A 221 -1.91 3.74 -23.78
N GLU A 222 -3.22 3.76 -23.54
CA GLU A 222 -3.85 4.61 -22.52
C GLU A 222 -3.63 4.08 -21.10
N VAL A 223 -3.25 2.81 -20.95
CA VAL A 223 -2.97 2.17 -19.67
C VAL A 223 -1.61 2.62 -19.17
N LEU A 224 -1.59 3.39 -18.08
CA LEU A 224 -0.37 3.80 -17.38
C LEU A 224 0.13 2.69 -16.46
N GLN A 225 -0.76 2.14 -15.64
CA GLN A 225 -0.47 1.03 -14.71
C GLN A 225 -1.68 0.09 -14.61
N VAL A 226 -1.43 -1.14 -14.21
CA VAL A 226 -2.46 -2.16 -14.02
C VAL A 226 -2.13 -3.03 -12.82
N PHE A 227 -3.14 -3.28 -11.99
CA PHE A 227 -3.01 -4.01 -10.75
C PHE A 227 -4.00 -5.17 -10.72
N LYS A 228 -3.49 -6.40 -10.62
CA LYS A 228 -4.32 -7.60 -10.41
C LYS A 228 -4.88 -7.57 -9.01
N LEU A 229 -6.20 -7.63 -8.88
CA LEU A 229 -6.85 -7.61 -7.58
C LEU A 229 -6.63 -8.94 -6.86
N VAL A 230 -6.20 -8.87 -5.61
CA VAL A 230 -5.87 -10.06 -4.79
C VAL A 230 -6.67 -10.13 -3.50
N LYS A 231 -7.19 -8.98 -3.02
CA LYS A 231 -8.06 -8.93 -1.85
C LYS A 231 -8.94 -7.69 -1.90
N LYS A 232 -10.11 -7.75 -1.26
CA LYS A 232 -11.03 -6.63 -1.08
C LYS A 232 -11.50 -6.54 0.36
N GLN A 233 -11.85 -5.34 0.79
CA GLN A 233 -12.47 -5.02 2.07
C GLN A 233 -13.65 -4.08 1.79
N ILE A 234 -14.85 -4.57 2.07
CA ILE A 234 -16.13 -3.89 1.89
C ILE A 234 -16.52 -3.21 3.20
#